data_AF-Q6UVK6-F1
#
_entry.id   AF-Q6UVK6-F1
#
_cell.length_a   1.000
_cell.length_b   1.000
_cell.length_c   1.000
_cell.angle_alpha   90.00
_cell.angle_beta   90.00
_cell.angle_gamma   90.00
#
_symmetry.space_group_name_H-M   'P 1'
#
loop_
_entity.id
_entity.type
_entity.pdbx_description
1 polymer ?
#
loop_
_entity_poly.entity_id
_entity_poly.type
_entity_poly.pdbx_seq_one_letter_code
_entity_poly.pdbx_strand_id
1 'polypeptide(L)'
;LLAESYRQGVRTIVSTSHRRKGMFETPEEKIAENFLQIREIAKEVASDLVIAYGAEIYYTPDVLDKLEKKRIPTLNDSRYALIEFSMNTPYRDIHSALSKILMLGITPVIAHIERYDALENNEKRVRELIDMGCYTQVNSSHVLKPKLFGERYKFMKK
;
A
#
# COMPACT_ATOMS: atom_id res chain seq x y z
N LEU A 1 -2.84 -13.09 -13.52
CA LEU A 1 -3.12 -11.80 -12.82
C LEU A 1 -2.94 -10.59 -13.73
N LEU A 2 -1.77 -10.43 -14.38
CA LEU A 2 -1.51 -9.31 -15.32
C LEU A 2 -2.55 -9.20 -16.44
N ALA A 3 -2.82 -10.29 -17.15
CA ALA A 3 -3.84 -10.32 -18.22
C ALA A 3 -5.24 -9.93 -17.72
N GLU A 4 -5.64 -10.39 -16.54
CA GLU A 4 -6.93 -10.02 -15.94
C GLU A 4 -6.99 -8.54 -15.55
N SER A 5 -5.90 -8.01 -14.98
CA SER A 5 -5.80 -6.58 -14.67
C SER A 5 -5.90 -5.72 -15.94
N TYR A 6 -5.21 -6.12 -17.00
CA TYR A 6 -5.27 -5.45 -18.30
C TYR A 6 -6.68 -5.49 -18.92
N ARG A 7 -7.34 -6.66 -18.83
CA ARG A 7 -8.73 -6.87 -19.27
C ARG A 7 -9.72 -5.96 -18.53
N GLN A 8 -9.45 -5.64 -17.27
CA GLN A 8 -10.24 -4.69 -16.48
C GLN A 8 -9.95 -3.22 -16.82
N GLY A 9 -9.02 -2.94 -17.74
CA GLY A 9 -8.67 -1.59 -18.19
C GLY A 9 -7.44 -0.99 -17.51
N VAL A 10 -6.75 -1.72 -16.64
CA VAL A 10 -5.50 -1.24 -16.04
C VAL A 10 -4.40 -1.19 -17.08
N ARG A 11 -3.62 -0.11 -17.10
CA ARG A 11 -2.46 0.08 -17.99
C ARG A 11 -1.15 0.31 -17.26
N THR A 12 -1.21 0.66 -15.98
CA THR A 12 -0.05 0.78 -15.11
C THR A 12 -0.31 0.05 -13.80
N ILE A 13 0.61 -0.81 -13.40
CA ILE A 13 0.58 -1.53 -12.12
C ILE A 13 1.85 -1.16 -11.36
N VAL A 14 1.70 -0.73 -10.11
CA VAL A 14 2.84 -0.62 -9.18
C VAL A 14 2.92 -1.93 -8.40
N SER A 15 4.05 -2.63 -8.48
CA SER A 15 4.29 -3.84 -7.70
C SER A 15 4.59 -3.45 -6.26
N THR A 16 3.70 -3.79 -5.32
CA THR A 16 3.81 -3.41 -3.91
C THR A 16 3.89 -4.64 -3.01
N SER A 17 4.78 -5.60 -3.32
CA SER A 17 4.97 -6.77 -2.45
C SER A 17 5.35 -6.36 -1.01
N HIS A 18 4.87 -7.13 -0.02
CA HIS A 18 4.98 -6.79 1.40
C HIS A 18 6.41 -6.72 1.92
N ARG A 19 6.68 -5.69 2.73
CA ARG A 19 7.81 -5.61 3.68
C ARG A 19 7.22 -5.56 5.08
N ARG A 20 7.25 -6.69 5.78
CA ARG A 20 6.66 -6.83 7.13
C ARG A 20 7.57 -7.66 8.03
N LYS A 21 8.22 -6.98 8.97
CA LYS A 21 9.08 -7.63 9.95
C LYS A 21 8.32 -8.72 10.72
N GLY A 22 8.91 -9.91 10.83
CA GLY A 22 8.34 -11.10 11.45
C GLY A 22 7.36 -11.89 10.58
N MET A 23 7.11 -11.51 9.33
CA MET A 23 6.14 -12.21 8.46
C MET A 23 6.54 -12.24 6.98
N PHE A 24 6.92 -11.10 6.41
CA PHE A 24 7.35 -10.96 5.01
C PHE A 24 8.73 -10.29 4.96
N GLU A 25 9.78 -11.10 5.07
CA GLU A 25 11.19 -10.69 5.13
C GLU A 25 12.02 -11.29 3.98
N THR A 26 11.41 -11.38 2.79
CA THR A 26 12.17 -11.77 1.60
C THR A 26 13.26 -10.71 1.32
N PRO A 27 14.52 -11.10 1.05
CA PRO A 27 15.58 -10.14 0.73
C PRO A 27 15.20 -9.22 -0.43
N GLU A 28 15.58 -7.94 -0.34
CA GLU A 28 15.24 -6.93 -1.34
C GLU A 28 15.77 -7.29 -2.73
N GLU A 29 16.95 -7.89 -2.80
CA GLU A 29 17.57 -8.35 -4.04
C GLU A 29 16.69 -9.39 -4.75
N LYS A 30 16.12 -10.33 -3.98
CA LYS A 30 15.24 -11.37 -4.52
C LYS A 30 13.89 -10.80 -4.99
N ILE A 31 13.34 -9.81 -4.28
CA ILE A 31 12.10 -9.15 -4.72
C ILE A 31 12.36 -8.36 -6.00
N ALA A 32 13.49 -7.64 -6.08
CA ALA A 32 13.88 -6.89 -7.26
C ALA A 32 14.13 -7.79 -8.48
N GLU A 33 14.82 -8.93 -8.30
CA GLU A 33 15.04 -9.92 -9.36
C GLU A 33 13.72 -10.46 -9.92
N ASN A 34 12.83 -10.93 -9.04
CA ASN A 34 11.52 -11.45 -9.45
C ASN A 34 10.66 -10.36 -10.11
N PHE A 35 10.76 -9.11 -9.64
CA PHE A 35 10.08 -7.98 -10.26
C PHE A 35 10.53 -7.74 -11.70
N LEU A 36 11.84 -7.82 -11.99
CA LEU A 36 12.34 -7.68 -13.35
C LEU A 36 11.80 -8.78 -14.27
N GLN A 37 11.72 -10.01 -13.78
CA GLN A 37 11.10 -11.11 -14.55
C GLN A 37 9.61 -10.84 -14.83
N ILE A 38 8.86 -10.37 -13.84
CA ILE A 38 7.44 -10.01 -13.99
C ILE A 38 7.27 -8.87 -15.01
N ARG A 39 8.18 -7.88 -15.02
CA ARG A 39 8.16 -6.79 -15.99
C ARG A 39 8.36 -7.29 -17.42
N GLU A 40 9.20 -8.29 -17.64
CA GLU A 40 9.35 -8.91 -18.95
C GLU A 40 8.10 -9.69 -19.36
N ILE A 41 7.54 -10.50 -18.45
CA ILE A 41 6.28 -11.24 -18.69
C ILE A 41 5.12 -10.28 -19.03
N ALA A 42 5.09 -9.08 -18.44
CA ALA A 42 4.05 -8.10 -18.75
C ALA A 42 4.04 -7.65 -20.21
N LYS A 43 5.18 -7.68 -20.90
CA LYS A 43 5.28 -7.35 -22.35
C LYS A 43 4.57 -8.39 -23.22
N GLU A 44 4.50 -9.63 -22.75
CA GLU A 44 3.75 -10.71 -23.43
C GLU A 44 2.23 -10.53 -23.29
N VAL A 45 1.78 -9.80 -22.25
CA VAL A 45 0.36 -9.49 -22.04
C VAL A 45 -0.09 -8.36 -22.95
N ALA A 46 0.63 -7.24 -22.93
CA ALA A 46 0.37 -6.09 -23.80
C ALA A 46 1.59 -5.16 -23.84
N SER A 47 1.84 -4.54 -25.00
CA SER A 47 2.97 -3.63 -25.20
C SER A 47 2.83 -2.30 -24.45
N ASP A 48 1.60 -1.90 -24.08
CA ASP A 48 1.28 -0.68 -23.35
C ASP A 48 1.04 -0.93 -21.84
N LEU A 49 1.29 -2.14 -21.33
CA LEU A 49 1.20 -2.44 -19.90
C LEU A 49 2.51 -2.08 -19.17
N VAL A 50 2.45 -1.05 -18.33
CA VAL A 50 3.59 -0.55 -17.55
C VAL A 50 3.63 -1.19 -16.16
N ILE A 51 4.77 -1.76 -15.78
CA ILE A 51 5.02 -2.31 -14.45
C ILE A 51 6.08 -1.46 -13.71
N ALA A 52 5.61 -0.71 -12.71
CA ALA A 52 6.40 0.13 -11.83
C ALA A 52 6.77 -0.61 -10.53
N TYR A 53 7.89 -0.23 -9.91
CA TYR A 53 8.36 -0.87 -8.67
C TYR A 53 7.88 -0.12 -7.43
N GLY A 54 7.72 -0.82 -6.32
CA GLY A 54 7.30 -0.26 -5.05
C GLY A 54 7.26 -1.31 -3.94
N ALA A 55 6.67 -0.93 -2.81
CA ALA A 55 6.46 -1.81 -1.66
C ALA A 55 5.18 -1.41 -0.95
N GLU A 56 4.50 -2.41 -0.38
CA GLU A 56 3.57 -2.20 0.72
C GLU A 56 4.35 -2.41 2.03
N ILE A 57 4.46 -1.36 2.83
CA ILE A 57 5.37 -1.31 3.96
C ILE A 57 4.56 -1.36 5.25
N TYR A 58 4.64 -2.47 5.97
CA TYR A 58 4.08 -2.56 7.31
C TYR A 58 4.93 -1.74 8.26
N TYR A 59 4.31 -0.77 8.94
CA TYR A 59 5.06 0.14 9.79
C TYR A 59 5.64 -0.55 11.02
N THR A 60 6.96 -0.50 11.13
CA THR A 60 7.74 -0.72 12.36
C THR A 60 8.77 0.40 12.49
N PRO A 61 9.31 0.69 13.70
CA PRO A 61 10.26 1.79 13.87
C PRO A 61 11.49 1.75 12.95
N ASP A 62 11.97 0.56 12.55
CA ASP A 62 13.12 0.40 11.64
C ASP A 62 12.83 0.82 10.19
N VAL A 63 11.55 0.96 9.80
CA VAL A 63 11.15 1.44 8.46
C VAL A 63 11.67 2.84 8.19
N LEU A 64 11.75 3.70 9.22
CA LEU A 64 12.23 5.07 9.08
C LEU A 64 13.69 5.10 8.56
N ASP A 65 14.58 4.34 9.21
CA ASP A 65 15.99 4.21 8.79
C ASP A 65 16.09 3.60 7.39
N LYS A 66 15.26 2.59 7.09
CA LYS A 66 15.24 1.93 5.78
C LYS A 66 14.79 2.88 4.67
N LEU A 67 13.77 3.70 4.90
CA LEU A 67 13.30 4.69 3.94
C LEU A 67 14.32 5.80 3.73
N GLU A 68 14.86 6.36 4.82
CA GLU A 68 15.89 7.41 4.78
C GLU A 68 17.14 6.96 3.99
N LYS A 69 17.58 5.73 4.22
CA LYS A 69 18.73 5.12 3.51
C LYS A 69 18.36 4.49 2.16
N LYS A 70 17.14 4.67 1.67
CA LYS A 70 16.62 4.10 0.41
C LYS A 70 16.83 2.57 0.28
N ARG A 71 16.75 1.85 1.39
CA ARG A 71 16.88 0.38 1.46
C ARG A 71 15.59 -0.36 1.13
N ILE A 72 14.45 0.34 1.14
CA ILE A 72 13.15 -0.18 0.67
C ILE A 72 12.54 0.85 -0.28
N PRO A 73 11.82 0.40 -1.33
CA PRO A 73 11.36 1.29 -2.39
C PRO A 73 10.12 2.11 -1.98
N THR A 74 10.03 3.33 -2.51
CA THR A 74 8.79 4.08 -2.63
C THR A 74 8.05 3.71 -3.91
N LEU A 75 6.81 4.19 -4.08
CA LEU A 75 5.99 3.93 -5.26
C LEU A 75 6.62 4.61 -6.48
N ASN A 76 7.15 3.79 -7.40
CA ASN A 76 7.79 4.22 -8.63
C ASN A 76 8.91 5.27 -8.43
N ASP A 77 9.74 5.09 -7.39
CA ASP A 77 10.81 6.02 -7.00
C ASP A 77 10.34 7.48 -6.77
N SER A 78 9.05 7.66 -6.52
CA SER A 78 8.46 8.94 -6.18
C SER A 78 8.66 9.25 -4.69
N ARG A 79 8.12 10.39 -4.24
CA ARG A 79 8.03 10.71 -2.81
C ARG A 79 6.97 9.91 -2.06
N TYR A 80 6.15 9.08 -2.74
CA TYR A 80 5.02 8.40 -2.12
C TYR A 80 5.39 7.01 -1.61
N ALA A 81 5.12 6.70 -0.34
CA ALA A 81 5.29 5.36 0.23
C ALA A 81 3.93 4.77 0.63
N LEU A 82 3.65 3.53 0.24
CA LEU A 82 2.43 2.83 0.66
C LEU A 82 2.66 2.19 2.03
N ILE A 83 1.94 2.66 3.04
CA ILE A 83 2.13 2.29 4.44
C ILE A 83 0.91 1.54 4.96
N GLU A 84 1.13 0.35 5.53
CA GLU A 84 0.10 -0.44 6.22
C GLU A 84 0.34 -0.50 7.74
N PHE A 85 -0.76 -0.66 8.48
CA PHE A 85 -0.78 -0.93 9.92
C PHE A 85 -1.59 -2.21 10.21
N SER A 86 -1.60 -2.65 11.47
CA SER A 86 -2.56 -3.67 11.91
C SER A 86 -3.96 -3.06 12.06
N MET A 87 -5.00 -3.90 11.89
CA MET A 87 -6.42 -3.51 12.04
C MET A 87 -6.70 -2.75 13.34
N ASN A 88 -6.12 -3.23 14.44
CA ASN A 88 -6.31 -2.69 15.79
C ASN A 88 -5.25 -1.66 16.21
N THR A 89 -4.42 -1.15 15.29
CA THR A 89 -3.40 -0.13 15.65
C THR A 89 -4.09 1.15 16.14
N PRO A 90 -3.77 1.65 17.34
CA PRO A 90 -4.39 2.86 17.88
C PRO A 90 -4.15 4.09 17.00
N TYR A 91 -5.13 5.00 16.92
CA TYR A 91 -5.02 6.24 16.13
C TYR A 91 -3.76 7.05 16.44
N ARG A 92 -3.40 7.18 17.73
CA ARG A 92 -2.19 7.90 18.16
C ARG A 92 -0.92 7.32 17.54
N ASP A 93 -0.85 6.00 17.42
CA ASP A 93 0.32 5.30 16.93
C ASP A 93 0.39 5.40 15.39
N ILE A 94 -0.76 5.33 14.70
CA ILE A 94 -0.88 5.64 13.27
C ILE A 94 -0.42 7.08 13.00
N HIS A 95 -0.98 8.06 13.70
CA HIS A 95 -0.63 9.47 13.53
C HIS A 95 0.86 9.71 13.81
N SER A 96 1.42 9.17 14.90
CA SER A 96 2.84 9.31 15.24
C SER A 96 3.76 8.72 14.17
N ALA A 97 3.42 7.55 13.64
CA ALA A 97 4.17 6.90 12.57
C ALA A 97 4.18 7.75 11.29
N LEU A 98 3.01 8.21 10.85
CA LEU A 98 2.85 9.02 9.65
C LEU A 98 3.56 10.37 9.77
N SER A 99 3.49 11.04 10.93
CA SER A 99 4.25 12.27 11.19
C SER A 99 5.75 12.07 10.98
N LYS A 100 6.32 10.97 11.48
CA LYS A 100 7.75 10.68 11.35
C LYS A 100 8.15 10.40 9.90
N ILE A 101 7.31 9.72 9.14
CA ILE A 101 7.55 9.49 7.70
C ILE A 101 7.52 10.82 6.93
N LEU A 102 6.56 11.69 7.22
CA LEU A 102 6.46 13.03 6.62
C LEU A 102 7.70 13.89 6.89
N MET A 103 8.28 13.78 8.10
CA MET A 103 9.54 14.47 8.45
C MET A 103 10.74 14.04 7.61
N LEU A 104 10.72 12.84 7.00
CA LEU A 104 11.73 12.38 6.05
C LEU A 104 11.54 12.97 4.64
N GLY A 105 10.52 13.82 4.43
CA GLY A 105 10.14 14.33 3.11
C GLY A 105 9.37 13.32 2.25
N ILE A 106 8.90 12.22 2.84
CA ILE A 106 8.14 11.15 2.19
C ILE A 106 6.66 11.34 2.47
N THR A 107 5.83 11.26 1.44
CA THR A 107 4.37 11.38 1.53
C THR A 107 3.73 10.01 1.72
N PRO A 108 3.10 9.72 2.88
CA PRO A 108 2.42 8.44 3.07
C PRO A 108 1.16 8.33 2.22
N VAL A 109 1.01 7.20 1.55
CA VAL A 109 -0.27 6.68 1.07
C VAL A 109 -0.68 5.59 2.05
N ILE A 110 -1.75 5.83 2.80
CA ILE A 110 -2.22 4.90 3.82
C ILE A 110 -2.98 3.78 3.11
N ALA A 111 -2.44 2.56 3.16
CA ALA A 111 -3.04 1.39 2.53
C ALA A 111 -4.40 1.09 3.16
N HIS A 112 -5.38 0.75 2.32
CA HIS A 112 -6.66 0.17 2.68
C HIS A 112 -7.26 0.66 4.01
N ILE A 113 -7.54 1.97 4.09
CA ILE A 113 -7.98 2.65 5.32
C ILE A 113 -9.25 2.05 5.93
N GLU A 114 -10.06 1.36 5.13
CA GLU A 114 -11.27 0.65 5.55
C GLU A 114 -11.01 -0.51 6.51
N ARG A 115 -9.73 -0.88 6.73
CA ARG A 115 -9.33 -1.97 7.62
C ARG A 115 -8.98 -1.52 9.04
N TYR A 116 -8.91 -0.21 9.33
CA TYR A 116 -8.42 0.27 10.62
C TYR A 116 -9.58 0.67 11.54
N ASP A 117 -9.73 -0.03 12.67
CA ASP A 117 -10.76 0.25 13.68
C ASP A 117 -10.66 1.70 14.17
N ALA A 118 -9.44 2.24 14.20
CA ALA A 118 -9.15 3.61 14.58
C ALA A 118 -9.79 4.67 13.66
N LEU A 119 -10.10 4.33 12.40
CA LEU A 119 -10.65 5.25 11.40
C LEU A 119 -12.12 4.95 11.07
N GLU A 120 -12.65 3.81 11.52
CA GLU A 120 -14.04 3.41 11.23
C GLU A 120 -15.04 4.46 11.74
N ASN A 121 -15.96 4.88 10.87
CA ASN A 121 -16.99 5.89 11.14
C ASN A 121 -16.44 7.19 11.76
N ASN A 122 -15.17 7.53 11.47
CA ASN A 122 -14.49 8.66 12.06
C ASN A 122 -13.85 9.57 11.00
N GLU A 123 -14.71 10.27 10.25
CA GLU A 123 -14.31 11.21 9.20
C GLU A 123 -13.28 12.24 9.70
N LYS A 124 -13.43 12.72 10.94
CA LYS A 124 -12.49 13.67 11.56
C LYS A 124 -11.06 13.13 11.57
N ARG A 125 -10.85 11.90 12.03
CA ARG A 125 -9.52 11.28 12.05
C ARG A 125 -8.94 11.09 10.65
N VAL A 126 -9.77 10.68 9.69
CA VAL A 126 -9.32 10.53 8.30
C VAL A 126 -8.88 11.89 7.73
N ARG A 127 -9.68 12.95 7.96
CA ARG A 127 -9.34 14.31 7.54
C ARG A 127 -8.08 14.83 8.21
N GLU A 128 -7.90 14.61 9.51
CA GLU A 128 -6.67 14.99 10.23
C GLU A 128 -5.42 14.36 9.59
N LEU A 129 -5.48 13.08 9.21
CA LEU A 129 -4.38 12.41 8.52
C LEU A 129 -4.12 12.97 7.11
N ILE A 130 -5.17 13.37 6.39
CA ILE A 130 -5.03 14.00 5.08
C ILE A 130 -4.45 15.42 5.22
N ASP A 131 -4.98 16.21 6.15
CA ASP A 131 -4.60 17.61 6.37
C ASP A 131 -3.14 17.75 6.84
N MET A 132 -2.60 16.75 7.54
CA MET A 132 -1.17 16.71 7.89
C MET A 132 -0.27 16.33 6.70
N GLY A 133 -0.83 15.94 5.56
CA GLY A 133 -0.11 15.66 4.31
C GLY A 133 -0.13 14.21 3.82
N CYS A 134 -0.98 13.33 4.37
CA CYS A 134 -1.12 11.95 3.87
C CYS A 134 -2.18 11.85 2.76
N TYR A 135 -2.14 10.73 2.04
CA TYR A 135 -3.22 10.31 1.15
C TYR A 135 -3.79 8.97 1.60
N THR A 136 -5.01 8.64 1.18
CA THR A 136 -5.70 7.40 1.56
C THR A 136 -5.93 6.52 0.35
N GLN A 137 -5.79 5.21 0.52
CA GLN A 137 -6.14 4.21 -0.48
C GLN A 137 -7.22 3.27 0.08
N VAL A 138 -8.14 2.82 -0.79
CA VAL A 138 -9.20 1.84 -0.47
C VAL A 138 -9.14 0.71 -1.49
N ASN A 139 -9.35 -0.53 -1.04
CA ASN A 139 -9.36 -1.67 -1.96
C ASN A 139 -10.61 -1.68 -2.85
N SER A 140 -10.45 -1.95 -4.14
CA SER A 140 -11.55 -2.00 -5.10
C SER A 140 -12.65 -3.00 -4.71
N SER A 141 -12.28 -4.12 -4.08
CA SER A 141 -13.22 -5.14 -3.58
C SER A 141 -14.19 -4.60 -2.53
N HIS A 142 -13.81 -3.55 -1.79
CA HIS A 142 -14.61 -2.97 -0.72
C HIS A 142 -15.46 -1.76 -1.16
N VAL A 143 -15.25 -1.26 -2.37
CA VAL A 143 -16.09 -0.19 -2.96
C VAL A 143 -17.46 -0.71 -3.41
N LEU A 144 -17.50 -1.96 -3.89
CA LEU A 144 -18.74 -2.56 -4.39
C LEU A 144 -19.71 -2.90 -3.25
N LYS A 145 -21.01 -2.79 -3.53
CA LYS A 145 -22.07 -3.16 -2.57
C LYS A 145 -21.85 -4.57 -2.00
N PRO A 146 -22.27 -4.82 -0.74
CA PRO A 146 -22.25 -6.16 -0.18
C PRO A 146 -23.06 -7.15 -1.00
N LYS A 147 -22.52 -8.34 -1.22
CA LYS A 147 -23.30 -9.47 -1.75
C LYS A 147 -24.22 -10.03 -0.66
N LEU A 148 -25.35 -10.57 -1.08
CA LEU A 148 -26.34 -11.18 -0.18
C LEU A 148 -25.81 -12.48 0.46
N PHE A 149 -24.93 -13.22 -0.23
CA PHE A 149 -24.36 -14.49 0.24
C PHE A 149 -22.86 -14.59 -0.07
N GLY A 150 -22.13 -15.34 0.76
CA GLY A 150 -20.76 -15.78 0.48
C GLY A 150 -19.65 -14.73 0.64
N GLU A 151 -19.94 -13.56 1.22
CA GLU A 151 -18.95 -12.48 1.33
C GLU A 151 -18.33 -12.38 2.73
N ARG A 152 -17.08 -12.86 2.84
CA ARG A 152 -16.32 -12.93 4.10
C ARG A 152 -16.00 -11.57 4.72
N TYR A 153 -15.86 -10.52 3.89
CA TYR A 153 -15.40 -9.18 4.31
C TYR A 153 -16.49 -8.11 4.22
N LYS A 154 -17.76 -8.50 4.38
CA LYS A 154 -18.90 -7.57 4.33
C LYS A 154 -18.78 -6.39 5.30
N PHE A 155 -18.10 -6.58 6.44
CA PHE A 155 -17.90 -5.53 7.44
C PHE A 155 -16.92 -4.43 7.01
N MET A 156 -16.12 -4.63 5.95
CA MET A 156 -15.20 -3.61 5.42
C MET A 156 -15.85 -2.68 4.39
N LYS A 157 -17.12 -2.91 4.05
CA LYS A 157 -17.90 -2.17 3.01
C LYS A 157 -18.83 -1.12 3.61
N LYS A 158 -18.39 -0.44 4.67
CA LYS A 158 -19.19 0.52 5.43
C LYS A 158 -19.15 1.91 4.81
#